data_AF-A0A087TCX1-F1
#
_entry.id   AF-A0A087TCX1-F1
#
_cell.length_a   1.000
_cell.length_b   1.000
_cell.length_c   1.000
_cell.angle_alpha   90.00
_cell.angle_beta   90.00
_cell.angle_gamma   90.00
#
_symmetry.space_group_name_H-M   'P 1'
#
loop_
_entity.id
_entity.type
_entity.pdbx_description
1 polymer ?
#
loop_
_entity_poly.entity_id
_entity_poly.type
_entity_poly.pdbx_seq_one_letter_code
_entity_poly.pdbx_strand_id
1 'polypeptide(L)'
;MMYLRLRTCLFFMSLHFTVVYPALVQMRVVKDTASYGSFGNIYGDTDNTNQLYTSVPPANFSGPTLLKRLDGKCYNLTQERYKYELCPFQNITQYEISPRWNAYHGILGIWSHWDIENNTFSSMIYTHGDQCGNINRKVKVLLECGAKEELSNVTEPERCQYIAIFKSKYICHSDALLVYPRLDPES
;
A
#
# COMPACT_ATOMS: atom_id res chain seq x y z
N MET A 1 -76.57 -62.34 -6.40
CA MET A 1 -75.39 -62.65 -7.26
C MET A 1 -74.61 -61.37 -7.44
N MET A 2 -73.56 -61.17 -6.63
CA MET A 2 -72.78 -59.94 -6.58
C MET A 2 -71.31 -60.34 -6.68
N TYR A 3 -70.74 -60.24 -7.88
CA TYR A 3 -69.33 -60.54 -8.13
C TYR A 3 -68.52 -59.24 -8.11
N LEU A 4 -67.67 -59.12 -7.10
CA LEU A 4 -66.79 -58.00 -6.81
C LEU A 4 -65.64 -57.95 -7.84
N ARG A 5 -65.54 -56.86 -8.61
CA ARG A 5 -64.45 -56.66 -9.59
C ARG A 5 -63.13 -56.38 -8.87
N LEU A 6 -62.17 -57.28 -9.06
CA LEU A 6 -60.77 -57.16 -8.63
C LEU A 6 -60.07 -56.08 -9.49
N ARG A 7 -59.64 -54.97 -8.88
CA ARG A 7 -58.79 -53.95 -9.52
C ARG A 7 -57.33 -54.29 -9.19
N THR A 8 -56.61 -54.81 -10.17
CA THR A 8 -55.16 -55.06 -10.12
C THR A 8 -54.41 -53.74 -9.91
N CYS A 9 -53.69 -53.62 -8.79
CA CYS A 9 -52.85 -52.47 -8.48
C CYS A 9 -51.44 -52.74 -9.04
N LEU A 10 -51.12 -52.19 -10.21
CA LEU A 10 -49.77 -52.22 -10.78
C LEU A 10 -48.95 -51.08 -10.16
N PHE A 11 -48.05 -51.42 -9.24
CA PHE A 11 -47.03 -50.54 -8.70
C PHE A 11 -46.03 -50.14 -9.80
N PHE A 12 -46.00 -48.86 -10.19
CA PHE A 12 -44.89 -48.27 -10.95
C PHE A 12 -44.11 -47.36 -9.99
N MET A 13 -43.08 -47.91 -9.34
CA MET A 13 -42.05 -47.12 -8.65
C MET A 13 -41.10 -46.56 -9.72
N SER A 14 -41.24 -45.28 -10.09
CA SER A 14 -40.26 -44.60 -10.93
C SER A 14 -39.03 -44.23 -10.08
N LEU A 15 -37.91 -44.92 -10.30
CA LEU A 15 -36.61 -44.49 -9.77
C LEU A 15 -36.17 -43.23 -10.55
N HIS A 16 -36.26 -42.06 -9.91
CA HIS A 16 -35.66 -40.84 -10.43
C HIS A 16 -34.19 -40.75 -10.00
N PHE A 17 -33.27 -41.06 -10.90
CA PHE A 17 -31.86 -40.69 -10.73
C PHE A 17 -31.67 -39.23 -11.13
N THR A 18 -31.51 -38.34 -10.15
CA THR A 18 -31.07 -36.96 -10.38
C THR A 18 -29.55 -36.93 -10.52
N VAL A 19 -29.06 -36.69 -11.74
CA VAL A 19 -27.63 -36.48 -11.97
C VAL A 19 -27.29 -35.04 -11.58
N VAL A 20 -26.50 -34.87 -10.52
CA VAL A 20 -25.97 -33.57 -10.08
C VAL A 20 -24.61 -33.36 -10.75
N TYR A 21 -24.51 -32.35 -11.62
CA TYR A 21 -23.24 -31.96 -12.23
C TYR A 21 -22.54 -30.91 -11.35
N PRO A 22 -21.22 -31.02 -11.09
CA PRO A 22 -20.51 -30.01 -10.33
C PRO A 22 -20.40 -28.70 -11.12
N ALA A 23 -20.66 -27.57 -10.45
CA ALA A 23 -20.47 -26.26 -11.03
C ALA A 23 -18.97 -25.97 -11.21
N LEU A 24 -18.56 -25.60 -12.42
CA LEU A 24 -17.22 -25.09 -12.70
C LEU A 24 -17.07 -23.70 -12.08
N VAL A 25 -16.21 -23.58 -11.07
CA VAL A 25 -15.85 -22.29 -10.47
C VAL A 25 -14.70 -21.70 -11.28
N GLN A 26 -14.92 -20.51 -11.85
CA GLN A 26 -13.88 -19.80 -12.59
C GLN A 26 -12.86 -19.21 -11.61
N MET A 27 -11.66 -19.78 -11.58
CA MET A 27 -10.56 -19.22 -10.79
C MET A 27 -10.00 -17.99 -11.51
N ARG A 28 -9.99 -16.83 -10.84
CA ARG A 28 -9.21 -15.68 -11.27
C ARG A 28 -7.77 -15.89 -10.81
N VAL A 29 -6.86 -16.06 -11.76
CA VAL A 29 -5.42 -16.06 -11.49
C VAL A 29 -5.05 -14.66 -10.98
N VAL A 30 -4.62 -14.57 -9.72
CA VAL A 30 -3.95 -13.38 -9.20
C VAL A 30 -2.49 -13.53 -9.61
N LYS A 31 -1.96 -12.60 -10.41
CA LYS A 31 -0.52 -12.56 -10.69
C LYS A 31 0.18 -12.19 -9.38
N ASP A 32 1.05 -13.06 -8.89
CA ASP A 32 1.95 -12.73 -7.78
C ASP A 32 2.88 -11.59 -8.25
N THR A 33 2.73 -10.40 -7.68
CA THR A 33 3.60 -9.24 -7.93
C THR A 33 4.91 -9.32 -7.15
N ALA A 34 5.36 -10.51 -6.76
CA ALA A 34 6.64 -10.70 -6.11
C ALA A 34 7.76 -10.58 -7.16
N SER A 35 8.17 -9.35 -7.44
CA SER A 35 9.34 -9.06 -8.27
C SER A 35 10.62 -9.27 -7.46
N TYR A 36 11.19 -10.47 -7.55
CA TYR A 36 12.59 -10.72 -7.20
C TYR A 36 13.42 -10.66 -8.48
N GLY A 37 14.34 -9.69 -8.57
CA GLY A 37 15.49 -9.74 -9.49
C GLY A 37 15.46 -8.74 -10.64
N SER A 38 16.58 -8.02 -10.77
CA SER A 38 16.89 -7.10 -11.86
C SER A 38 17.18 -7.82 -13.18
N PHE A 39 16.75 -7.18 -14.28
CA PHE A 39 17.02 -7.46 -15.70
C PHE A 39 16.18 -8.57 -16.37
N GLY A 40 15.14 -8.16 -17.10
CA GLY A 40 14.37 -9.07 -17.96
C GLY A 40 13.28 -8.41 -18.80
N ASN A 41 13.67 -8.01 -20.02
CA ASN A 41 12.90 -7.90 -21.26
C ASN A 41 11.96 -6.69 -21.54
N ILE A 42 12.35 -5.99 -22.61
CA ILE A 42 11.51 -5.23 -23.55
C ILE A 42 10.57 -6.22 -24.24
N TYR A 43 9.30 -6.21 -23.86
CA TYR A 43 8.16 -6.55 -24.70
C TYR A 43 7.00 -5.68 -24.18
N GLY A 44 6.44 -4.84 -25.05
CA GLY A 44 5.39 -3.90 -24.68
C GLY A 44 4.14 -4.64 -24.21
N ASP A 45 3.92 -4.65 -22.90
CA ASP A 45 2.65 -5.02 -22.29
C ASP A 45 1.78 -3.75 -22.25
N THR A 46 0.97 -3.58 -23.29
CA THR A 46 -0.05 -2.53 -23.36
C THR A 46 -1.25 -2.92 -22.51
N ASP A 47 -1.11 -2.92 -21.18
CA ASP A 47 -2.22 -2.83 -20.22
C ASP A 47 -1.74 -2.51 -18.79
N ASN A 48 -1.17 -1.32 -18.58
CA ASN A 48 -0.86 -0.82 -17.24
C ASN A 48 -1.38 0.61 -17.03
N THR A 49 -2.70 0.75 -17.02
CA THR A 49 -3.40 2.01 -16.68
C THR A 49 -3.22 2.43 -15.22
N ASN A 50 -2.52 1.65 -14.40
CA ASN A 50 -2.29 1.89 -12.98
C ASN A 50 -0.86 2.31 -12.64
N GLN A 51 0.01 2.53 -13.64
CA GLN A 51 1.37 2.98 -13.38
C GLN A 51 1.37 4.47 -13.03
N LEU A 52 1.75 4.78 -11.79
CA LEU A 52 1.94 6.16 -11.33
C LEU A 52 3.29 6.69 -11.84
N TYR A 53 3.29 7.92 -12.34
CA TYR A 53 4.49 8.62 -12.79
C TYR A 53 4.69 9.85 -11.92
N THR A 54 5.90 10.02 -11.38
CA THR A 54 6.23 11.19 -10.58
C THR A 54 6.40 12.41 -11.48
N SER A 55 5.90 13.56 -11.04
CA SER A 55 6.04 14.83 -11.75
C SER A 55 7.49 15.32 -11.83
N VAL A 56 8.30 14.92 -10.84
CA VAL A 56 9.72 15.20 -10.72
C VAL A 56 10.44 13.94 -10.19
N PRO A 57 11.76 13.79 -10.41
CA PRO A 57 12.52 12.77 -9.70
C PRO A 57 12.59 13.09 -8.20
N PRO A 58 12.67 12.08 -7.32
CA PRO A 58 12.93 12.32 -5.91
C PRO A 58 14.30 12.96 -5.71
N ALA A 59 14.43 13.76 -4.65
CA ALA A 59 15.72 14.31 -4.26
C ALA A 59 16.73 13.19 -3.96
N ASN A 60 18.02 13.49 -4.08
CA ASN A 60 19.06 12.56 -3.67
C ASN A 60 18.93 12.25 -2.17
N PHE A 61 19.36 11.04 -1.79
CA PHE A 61 19.44 10.66 -0.38
C PHE A 61 20.29 11.68 0.39
N SER A 62 19.77 12.10 1.55
CA SER A 62 20.47 12.96 2.52
C SER A 62 20.01 12.58 3.93
N GLY A 63 20.70 13.06 4.95
CA GLY A 63 20.36 12.83 6.35
C GLY A 63 21.14 11.68 7.00
N PRO A 64 20.64 11.12 8.11
CA PRO A 64 21.36 10.12 8.89
C PRO A 64 21.69 8.87 8.08
N THR A 65 22.97 8.48 8.06
CA THR A 65 23.47 7.35 7.27
C THR A 65 22.78 6.03 7.61
N LEU A 66 22.36 5.86 8.86
CA LEU A 66 21.63 4.67 9.31
C LEU A 66 20.28 4.52 8.59
N LEU A 67 19.60 5.63 8.28
CA LEU A 67 18.31 5.63 7.58
C LEU A 67 18.44 5.29 6.10
N LYS A 68 19.64 5.33 5.51
CA LYS A 68 19.89 4.86 4.13
C LYS A 68 19.43 3.42 3.90
N ARG A 69 19.38 2.60 4.96
CA ARG A 69 18.87 1.21 4.91
C ARG A 69 17.38 1.09 4.57
N LEU A 70 16.64 2.20 4.61
CA LEU A 70 15.23 2.27 4.23
C LEU A 70 15.04 2.56 2.73
N ASP A 71 16.07 3.04 2.05
CA ASP A 71 16.01 3.31 0.61
C ASP A 71 15.76 2.02 -0.17
N GLY A 72 14.88 2.09 -1.17
CA GLY A 72 14.42 0.95 -1.95
C GLY A 72 13.45 0.00 -1.22
N LYS A 73 12.98 0.33 0.00
CA LYS A 73 11.94 -0.43 0.71
C LYS A 73 10.64 0.36 0.77
N CYS A 74 9.52 -0.35 0.78
CA CYS A 74 8.18 0.26 0.82
C CYS A 74 7.32 -0.36 1.92
N TYR A 75 6.52 0.48 2.57
CA TYR A 75 5.73 0.13 3.74
C TYR A 75 4.28 0.54 3.52
N ASN A 76 3.39 -0.45 3.65
CA ASN A 76 1.98 -0.31 3.36
C ASN A 76 1.16 -0.14 4.64
N LEU A 77 0.17 0.76 4.61
CA LEU A 77 -0.85 0.92 5.64
C LEU A 77 -2.22 0.92 4.97
N THR A 78 -3.13 0.06 5.41
CA THR A 78 -4.54 0.16 5.03
C THR A 78 -5.30 0.80 6.18
N GLN A 79 -5.91 1.95 5.92
CA GLN A 79 -6.69 2.68 6.90
C GLN A 79 -8.01 3.12 6.25
N GLU A 80 -9.12 2.74 6.89
CA GLU A 80 -10.47 2.93 6.35
C GLU A 80 -10.61 2.37 4.93
N ARG A 81 -10.82 3.25 3.94
CA ARG A 81 -10.99 2.89 2.53
C ARG A 81 -9.73 3.16 1.69
N TYR A 82 -8.59 3.43 2.29
CA TYR A 82 -7.37 3.78 1.57
C TYR A 82 -6.22 2.86 1.94
N LYS A 83 -5.45 2.48 0.92
CA LYS A 83 -4.13 1.88 1.06
C LYS A 83 -3.09 2.94 0.76
N TYR A 84 -2.23 3.20 1.73
CA TYR A 84 -1.08 4.08 1.60
C TYR A 84 0.17 3.24 1.46
N GLU A 85 1.10 3.69 0.62
CA GLU A 85 2.42 3.09 0.49
C GLU A 85 3.47 4.18 0.62
N LEU A 86 4.35 4.06 1.62
CA LEU A 86 5.50 4.94 1.80
C LEU A 86 6.76 4.18 1.38
N CYS A 87 7.49 4.72 0.40
CA CYS A 87 8.83 4.29 0.05
C CYS A 87 9.81 5.40 0.48
N PRO A 88 10.49 5.28 1.63
CA PRO A 88 11.38 6.33 2.13
C PRO A 88 12.41 6.76 1.08
N PHE A 89 12.62 8.07 0.94
CA PHE A 89 13.50 8.69 -0.06
C PHE A 89 13.02 8.59 -1.52
N GLN A 90 11.82 8.07 -1.77
CA GLN A 90 11.23 7.97 -3.09
C GLN A 90 9.91 8.76 -3.17
N ASN A 91 8.81 8.17 -2.72
CA ASN A 91 7.49 8.81 -2.74
C ASN A 91 6.55 8.17 -1.72
N ILE A 92 5.37 8.77 -1.58
CA ILE A 92 4.24 8.22 -0.87
C ILE A 92 3.00 8.27 -1.76
N THR A 93 2.29 7.15 -1.85
CA THR A 93 1.13 6.97 -2.73
C THR A 93 -0.12 6.63 -1.94
N GLN A 94 -1.27 6.84 -2.57
CA GLN A 94 -2.58 6.49 -2.05
C GLN A 94 -3.39 5.75 -3.12
N TYR A 95 -4.03 4.67 -2.70
CA TYR A 95 -4.98 3.91 -3.49
C TYR A 95 -6.30 3.79 -2.71
N GLU A 96 -7.40 4.27 -3.29
CA GLU A 96 -8.75 4.09 -2.75
C GLU A 96 -9.22 2.65 -3.00
N ILE A 97 -9.46 1.90 -1.92
CA ILE A 97 -10.04 0.56 -1.95
C ILE A 97 -11.57 0.72 -1.96
N SER A 98 -12.12 1.15 -3.09
CA SER A 98 -13.57 1.19 -3.31
C SER A 98 -13.96 0.35 -4.53
N PRO A 99 -15.17 -0.20 -4.58
CA PRO A 99 -15.66 -0.96 -5.74
C PRO A 99 -15.95 -0.05 -6.95
N ARG A 100 -15.55 1.22 -6.90
CA ARG A 100 -15.73 2.17 -7.98
C ARG A 100 -14.75 1.85 -9.09
N TRP A 101 -15.23 1.93 -10.33
CA TRP A 101 -14.39 1.73 -11.52
C TRP A 101 -13.32 2.83 -11.69
N ASN A 102 -13.51 3.98 -11.04
CA ASN A 102 -12.61 5.14 -11.06
C ASN A 102 -12.06 5.49 -9.67
N ALA A 103 -11.74 4.47 -8.86
CA ALA A 103 -11.11 4.69 -7.57
C ALA A 103 -9.83 5.52 -7.71
N TYR A 104 -9.63 6.48 -6.80
CA TYR A 104 -8.45 7.33 -6.86
C TYR A 104 -7.18 6.51 -6.60
N HIS A 105 -6.21 6.62 -7.51
CA HIS A 105 -4.87 6.09 -7.34
C HIS A 105 -3.89 7.19 -7.73
N GLY A 106 -3.04 7.60 -6.79
CA GLY A 106 -2.23 8.79 -7.00
C GLY A 106 -1.07 8.96 -6.03
N ILE A 107 -0.23 9.94 -6.33
CA ILE A 107 0.94 10.30 -5.53
C ILE A 107 0.55 11.39 -4.55
N LEU A 108 0.78 11.16 -3.25
CA LEU A 108 0.57 12.18 -2.22
C LEU A 108 1.78 13.10 -2.07
N GLY A 109 2.98 12.61 -2.38
CA GLY A 109 4.19 13.40 -2.42
C GLY A 109 5.43 12.60 -2.82
N ILE A 110 6.44 13.32 -3.24
CA ILE A 110 7.75 12.84 -3.70
C ILE A 110 8.80 13.37 -2.73
N TRP A 111 9.77 12.54 -2.37
CA TRP A 111 10.83 12.90 -1.43
C TRP A 111 11.54 14.18 -1.85
N SER A 112 11.61 15.16 -0.92
CA SER A 112 12.14 16.49 -1.18
C SER A 112 13.31 16.83 -0.28
N HIS A 113 13.06 16.97 1.03
CA HIS A 113 14.09 17.33 2.00
C HIS A 113 13.68 16.94 3.42
N TRP A 114 14.61 17.13 4.35
CA TRP A 114 14.34 17.04 5.77
C TRP A 114 13.72 18.33 6.31
N ASP A 115 12.83 18.19 7.27
CA ASP A 115 12.50 19.25 8.21
C ASP A 115 13.47 19.15 9.39
N ILE A 116 14.12 20.25 9.73
CA ILE A 116 15.15 20.27 10.78
C ILE A 116 14.72 21.29 11.83
N GLU A 117 14.53 20.81 13.04
CA GLU A 117 14.15 21.62 14.20
C GLU A 117 15.20 21.39 15.28
N ASN A 118 15.74 22.47 15.86
CA ASN A 118 16.72 22.40 16.95
C ASN A 118 17.92 21.45 16.66
N ASN A 119 18.51 21.55 15.46
CA ASN A 119 19.62 20.69 15.00
C ASN A 119 19.30 19.18 14.95
N THR A 120 18.02 18.83 14.86
CA THR A 120 17.55 17.44 14.79
C THR A 120 16.67 17.26 13.56
N PHE A 121 16.83 16.15 12.85
CA PHE A 121 15.95 15.73 11.77
C PHE A 121 14.57 15.40 12.35
N SER A 122 13.61 16.32 12.25
CA SER A 122 12.29 16.17 12.87
C SER A 122 11.33 15.34 12.02
N SER A 123 11.38 15.53 10.70
CA SER A 123 10.47 14.82 9.77
C SER A 123 11.00 14.81 8.34
N MET A 124 10.47 13.88 7.54
CA MET A 124 10.72 13.83 6.10
C MET A 124 9.61 14.58 5.36
N ILE A 125 9.99 15.52 4.49
CA ILE A 125 9.04 16.32 3.71
C ILE A 125 8.93 15.77 2.29
N TYR A 126 7.69 15.46 1.89
CA TYR A 126 7.32 15.01 0.55
C TYR A 126 6.43 16.05 -0.11
N THR A 127 6.79 16.49 -1.31
CA THR A 127 6.11 17.55 -2.06
C THR A 127 5.82 17.10 -3.49
N HIS A 128 5.24 17.96 -4.33
CA HIS A 128 5.00 17.64 -5.75
C HIS A 128 4.12 16.39 -5.97
N GLY A 129 3.21 16.10 -5.03
CA GLY A 129 2.16 15.11 -5.25
C GLY A 129 1.13 15.59 -6.27
N ASP A 130 0.14 14.75 -6.53
CA ASP A 130 -0.89 15.02 -7.54
C ASP A 130 -1.65 16.32 -7.23
N GLN A 131 -2.06 17.01 -8.29
CA GLN A 131 -2.79 18.26 -8.19
C GLN A 131 -4.11 18.08 -7.42
N CYS A 132 -4.37 19.02 -6.52
CA CYS A 132 -5.57 19.11 -5.71
C CYS A 132 -6.07 20.56 -5.69
N GLY A 133 -6.93 20.88 -6.66
CA GLY A 133 -7.36 22.26 -6.88
C GLY A 133 -6.17 23.13 -7.28
N ASN A 134 -5.85 24.13 -6.45
CA ASN A 134 -4.78 25.11 -6.72
C ASN A 134 -3.43 24.74 -6.08
N ILE A 135 -3.36 23.63 -5.34
CA ILE A 135 -2.14 23.17 -4.68
C ILE A 135 -1.85 21.73 -5.06
N ASN A 136 -0.59 21.33 -4.93
CA ASN A 136 -0.20 19.93 -5.02
C ASN A 136 -0.31 19.29 -3.64
N ARG A 137 -0.66 18.00 -3.61
CA ARG A 137 -0.61 17.23 -2.36
C ARG A 137 0.82 17.23 -1.81
N LYS A 138 0.92 17.26 -0.48
CA LYS A 138 2.19 17.19 0.26
C LYS A 138 2.01 16.37 1.53
N VAL A 139 3.08 15.73 1.98
CA VAL A 139 3.09 14.89 3.18
C VAL A 139 4.28 15.25 4.07
N LYS A 140 4.00 15.46 5.37
CA LYS A 140 5.03 15.49 6.43
C LYS A 140 5.05 14.12 7.11
N VAL A 141 6.13 13.38 6.96
CA VAL A 141 6.30 12.06 7.58
C VAL A 141 7.10 12.23 8.88
N LEU A 142 6.42 12.09 10.00
CA LEU A 142 7.01 12.10 11.34
C LEU A 142 7.71 10.77 11.61
N LEU A 143 8.86 10.86 12.27
CA LEU A 143 9.71 9.71 12.60
C LEU A 143 9.54 9.35 14.07
N GLU A 144 9.20 8.09 14.34
CA GLU A 144 9.05 7.57 15.71
C GLU A 144 9.92 6.32 15.92
N CYS A 145 10.42 6.15 17.14
CA CYS A 145 11.05 4.89 17.54
C CYS A 145 10.00 3.77 17.54
N GLY A 146 10.34 2.64 16.94
CA GLY A 146 9.51 1.43 16.98
C GLY A 146 10.34 0.16 16.85
N ALA A 147 9.77 -0.99 17.23
CA ALA A 147 10.47 -2.27 17.19
C ALA A 147 10.79 -2.76 15.76
N LYS A 148 10.01 -2.30 14.77
CA LYS A 148 10.14 -2.64 13.36
C LYS A 148 9.80 -1.44 12.49
N GLU A 149 10.17 -1.51 11.22
CA GLU A 149 9.80 -0.51 10.22
C GLU A 149 8.33 -0.64 9.82
N GLU A 150 7.54 0.40 10.05
CA GLU A 150 6.12 0.41 9.67
C GLU A 150 5.58 1.84 9.45
N LEU A 151 4.70 1.98 8.45
CA LEU A 151 3.84 3.16 8.32
C LEU A 151 2.64 2.93 9.25
N SER A 152 2.59 3.64 10.38
CA SER A 152 1.63 3.33 11.45
C SER A 152 0.34 4.16 11.39
N ASN A 153 0.40 5.37 10.80
CA ASN A 153 -0.77 6.24 10.69
C ASN A 153 -0.62 7.20 9.51
N VAL A 154 -1.74 7.56 8.89
CA VAL A 154 -1.83 8.66 7.91
C VAL A 154 -3.10 9.45 8.18
N THR A 155 -2.99 10.77 8.29
CA THR A 155 -4.11 11.69 8.49
C THR A 155 -4.05 12.85 7.50
N GLU A 156 -5.22 13.41 7.18
CA GLU A 156 -5.38 14.62 6.35
C GLU A 156 -5.98 15.73 7.23
N PRO A 157 -5.17 16.41 8.06
CA PRO A 157 -5.67 17.47 8.94
C PRO A 157 -6.23 18.67 8.17
N GLU A 158 -5.63 19.00 7.02
CA GLU A 158 -6.11 20.01 6.09
C GLU A 158 -6.18 19.40 4.70
N ARG A 159 -7.11 19.89 3.87
CA ARG A 159 -7.29 19.38 2.50
C ARG A 159 -5.96 19.36 1.75
N CYS A 160 -5.58 18.18 1.29
CA CYS A 160 -4.37 17.90 0.51
C CYS A 160 -3.04 18.16 1.24
N GLN A 161 -3.09 18.24 2.57
CA GLN A 161 -1.93 18.23 3.44
C GLN A 161 -2.02 17.02 4.37
N TYR A 162 -1.05 16.12 4.26
CA TYR A 162 -1.06 14.88 5.00
C TYR A 162 0.04 14.86 6.06
N ILE A 163 -0.27 14.20 7.18
CA ILE A 163 0.72 13.82 8.19
C ILE A 163 0.75 12.30 8.25
N ALA A 164 1.93 11.73 8.08
CA ALA A 164 2.16 10.31 8.23
C ALA A 164 3.08 10.06 9.44
N ILE A 165 2.88 8.94 10.13
CA ILE A 165 3.78 8.50 11.20
C ILE A 165 4.48 7.23 10.72
N PHE A 166 5.81 7.29 10.64
CA PHE A 166 6.65 6.16 10.28
C PHE A 166 7.52 5.76 11.47
N LYS A 167 7.39 4.49 11.86
CA LYS A 167 8.16 3.90 12.95
C LYS A 167 9.33 3.13 12.40
N SER A 168 10.49 3.21 13.08
CA SER A 168 11.65 2.40 12.74
C SER A 168 12.56 2.20 13.95
N LYS A 169 13.18 1.02 14.04
CA LYS A 169 14.20 0.73 15.06
C LYS A 169 15.45 1.59 14.90
N TYR A 170 15.70 2.10 13.70
CA TYR A 170 16.84 2.97 13.41
C TYR A 170 16.71 4.36 14.05
N ILE A 171 15.53 4.73 14.57
CA ILE A 171 15.25 6.04 15.17
C ILE A 171 15.40 5.99 16.70
N CYS A 172 15.53 4.80 17.31
CA CYS A 172 15.43 4.64 18.76
C CYS A 172 16.65 5.13 19.57
N HIS A 173 17.79 5.37 18.92
CA HIS A 173 18.95 5.91 19.61
C HIS A 173 18.82 7.44 19.74
N SER A 174 19.19 8.02 20.89
CA SER A 174 19.06 9.46 21.17
C SER A 174 19.68 10.33 20.09
N ASP A 175 20.81 9.87 19.54
CA ASP A 175 21.60 10.65 18.59
C ASP A 175 21.30 10.31 17.13
N ALA A 176 20.37 9.38 16.86
CA ALA A 176 20.09 8.88 15.51
C ALA A 176 19.62 9.98 14.55
N LEU A 177 19.00 11.03 15.09
CA LEU A 177 18.43 12.14 14.33
C LEU A 177 19.18 13.46 14.51
N LEU A 178 20.31 13.49 15.22
CA LEU A 178 21.11 14.71 15.34
C LEU A 178 21.80 15.03 14.02
N VAL A 179 21.74 16.29 13.59
CA VAL A 179 22.44 16.77 12.38
C VAL A 179 23.94 16.81 12.60
N TYR A 180 24.38 17.14 13.82
CA TYR A 180 25.77 17.12 14.26
C TYR A 180 25.85 16.37 15.60
N PRO A 181 26.23 15.09 15.63
CA PRO A 181 26.45 14.41 16.90
C PRO A 181 27.64 15.07 17.58
N ARG A 182 27.42 15.72 18.73
CA ARG A 182 28.52 16.02 19.64
C ARG A 182 28.85 14.67 20.28
N LEU A 183 30.00 14.11 19.94
CA LEU A 183 30.56 13.03 20.73
C LEU A 183 30.79 13.61 22.12
N ASP A 184 30.01 13.18 23.10
CA ASP A 184 30.38 13.42 24.49
C ASP A 184 31.69 12.66 24.74
N PRO A 185 32.73 13.31 25.29
CA PRO A 185 34.08 12.73 25.39
C PRO A 185 34.22 11.49 26.29
N GLU A 186 33.12 10.90 26.78
CA GLU A 186 33.13 9.81 27.78
C GLU A 186 32.24 8.58 27.41
N SER A 187 31.94 8.33 26.14
CA SER A 187 31.24 7.08 25.71
C SER A 187 32.19 5.97 25.27
#